data_AF-K9Z634-F1
#
_entry.id   AF-K9Z634-F1
#
_cell.length_a   1.000
_cell.length_b   1.000
_cell.length_c   1.000
_cell.angle_alpha   90.00
_cell.angle_beta   90.00
_cell.angle_gamma   90.00
#
_symmetry.space_group_name_H-M   'P 1'
#
loop_
_entity.id
_entity.type
_entity.pdbx_description
1 polymer ?
#
loop_
_entity_poly.entity_id
_entity_poly.type
_entity_poly.pdbx_seq_one_letter_code
_entity_poly.pdbx_strand_id
1 'polypeptide(L)'
;MTDFLATFNQIIDKSSSNPSTKNVYEALISAEKYANQNKIKYDFSQLLGSWQLCFITGTKKSQQQRGNFLKNGFYLPAIASIIINYSIPENLQQNKNQGIIENIVKFGLVQFNVSGVCKFINNKNILAFDFLYLKMFILGAKIYETEIRGGKENETTFWDASLKDLAFFRYFLVDENFICARGKGGGLAFWKKK
;
A
#
# COMPACT_ATOMS: atom_id res chain seq x y z
N MET A 1 -10.62 -16.17 -18.72
CA MET A 1 -10.94 -14.95 -17.94
C MET A 1 -10.70 -15.27 -16.46
N THR A 2 -9.44 -15.52 -16.05
CA THR A 2 -9.01 -15.85 -14.67
C THR A 2 -7.48 -15.88 -14.53
N ASP A 3 -6.73 -15.14 -15.37
CA ASP A 3 -5.26 -15.32 -15.47
C ASP A 3 -4.43 -14.34 -14.59
N PHE A 4 -5.11 -13.42 -13.88
CA PHE A 4 -4.39 -12.50 -13.00
C PHE A 4 -3.81 -13.20 -11.76
N LEU A 5 -4.49 -14.24 -11.24
CA LEU A 5 -4.00 -14.99 -10.08
C LEU A 5 -2.73 -15.78 -10.41
N ALA A 6 -2.66 -16.40 -11.60
CA ALA A 6 -1.46 -17.09 -12.05
C ALA A 6 -0.28 -16.11 -12.17
N THR A 7 -0.52 -14.93 -12.75
CA THR A 7 0.49 -13.86 -12.84
C THR A 7 0.98 -13.43 -11.45
N PHE A 8 0.07 -13.24 -10.48
CA PHE A 8 0.44 -12.84 -9.12
C PHE A 8 1.15 -13.95 -8.34
N ASN A 9 0.73 -15.19 -8.52
CA ASN A 9 1.39 -16.36 -7.93
C ASN A 9 2.83 -16.52 -8.46
N GLN A 10 3.07 -16.19 -9.73
CA GLN A 10 4.41 -16.17 -10.29
C GLN A 10 5.30 -15.08 -9.66
N ILE A 11 4.75 -13.93 -9.23
CA ILE A 11 5.54 -12.88 -8.54
C ILE A 11 5.96 -13.32 -7.14
N ILE A 12 5.11 -14.07 -6.42
CA ILE A 12 5.43 -14.56 -5.08
C ILE A 12 6.35 -15.78 -5.11
N ASP A 13 6.29 -16.59 -6.17
CA ASP A 13 7.14 -17.76 -6.37
C ASP A 13 8.55 -17.38 -6.83
N LYS A 14 9.48 -17.46 -5.88
CA LYS A 14 10.91 -17.15 -6.09
C LYS A 14 11.62 -18.09 -7.06
N SER A 15 11.03 -19.24 -7.42
CA SER A 15 11.64 -20.22 -8.33
C SER A 15 11.45 -19.87 -9.81
N SER A 16 10.52 -18.96 -10.11
CA SER A 16 10.17 -18.58 -11.48
C SER A 16 10.73 -17.20 -11.84
N SER A 17 11.04 -16.97 -13.12
CA SER A 17 11.34 -15.62 -13.58
C SER A 17 10.10 -14.74 -13.42
N ASN A 18 10.25 -13.54 -12.89
CA ASN A 18 9.15 -12.58 -12.74
C ASN A 18 8.41 -12.35 -14.07
N PRO A 19 7.07 -12.23 -14.06
CA PRO A 19 6.31 -11.84 -15.25
C PRO A 19 6.77 -10.50 -15.80
N SER A 20 6.54 -10.27 -17.10
CA SER A 20 6.81 -8.96 -17.70
C SER A 20 6.00 -7.85 -17.01
N THR A 21 6.53 -6.62 -16.97
CA THR A 21 5.83 -5.49 -16.34
C THR A 21 4.46 -5.23 -16.98
N LYS A 22 4.35 -5.42 -18.30
CA LYS A 22 3.09 -5.35 -19.04
C LYS A 22 2.07 -6.38 -18.55
N ASN A 23 2.47 -7.63 -18.37
CA ASN A 23 1.57 -8.70 -17.90
C ASN A 23 1.07 -8.41 -16.49
N VAL A 24 1.94 -7.94 -15.58
CA VAL A 24 1.52 -7.55 -14.22
C VAL A 24 0.55 -6.38 -14.25
N TYR A 25 0.82 -5.36 -15.08
CA TYR A 25 -0.09 -4.24 -15.25
C TYR A 25 -1.48 -4.67 -15.73
N GLU A 26 -1.54 -5.50 -16.78
CA GLU A 26 -2.80 -6.03 -17.32
C GLU A 26 -3.53 -6.92 -16.31
N ALA A 27 -2.79 -7.72 -15.53
CA ALA A 27 -3.33 -8.50 -14.43
C ALA A 27 -3.95 -7.63 -13.33
N LEU A 28 -3.28 -6.53 -12.94
CA LEU A 28 -3.81 -5.57 -11.95
C LEU A 28 -5.10 -4.88 -12.43
N ILE A 29 -5.12 -4.45 -13.69
CA ILE A 29 -6.32 -3.86 -14.31
C ILE A 29 -7.46 -4.88 -14.37
N SER A 30 -7.15 -6.13 -14.72
CA SER A 30 -8.15 -7.21 -14.80
C SER A 30 -8.73 -7.56 -13.43
N ALA A 31 -7.88 -7.64 -12.41
CA ALA A 31 -8.29 -7.87 -11.02
C ALA A 31 -9.18 -6.73 -10.50
N GLU A 32 -8.81 -5.47 -10.77
CA GLU A 32 -9.63 -4.32 -10.35
C GLU A 32 -11.00 -4.30 -11.05
N LYS A 33 -11.03 -4.60 -12.37
CA LYS A 33 -12.29 -4.70 -13.11
C LYS A 33 -13.16 -5.81 -12.54
N TYR A 34 -12.60 -6.99 -12.27
CA TYR A 34 -13.30 -8.12 -11.67
C TYR A 34 -13.89 -7.75 -10.30
N ALA A 35 -13.11 -7.11 -9.43
CA ALA A 35 -13.57 -6.70 -8.11
C ALA A 35 -14.72 -5.69 -8.16
N ASN A 36 -14.66 -4.73 -9.09
CA ASN A 36 -15.73 -3.75 -9.28
C ASN A 36 -17.02 -4.40 -9.80
N GLN A 37 -16.92 -5.32 -10.77
CA GLN A 37 -18.07 -6.01 -11.35
C GLN A 37 -18.77 -6.91 -10.33
N ASN A 38 -17.99 -7.61 -9.51
CA ASN A 38 -18.51 -8.54 -8.50
C ASN A 38 -18.79 -7.88 -7.15
N LYS A 39 -18.57 -6.55 -7.04
CA LYS A 39 -18.77 -5.77 -5.81
C LYS A 39 -18.12 -6.40 -4.58
N ILE A 40 -16.90 -6.95 -4.75
CA ILE A 40 -16.17 -7.62 -3.68
C ILE A 40 -15.93 -6.64 -2.54
N LYS A 41 -16.12 -7.10 -1.30
CA LYS A 41 -15.88 -6.33 -0.08
C LYS A 41 -14.82 -7.03 0.75
N TYR A 42 -14.00 -6.23 1.41
CA TYR A 42 -12.98 -6.71 2.35
C TYR A 42 -13.22 -6.12 3.73
N ASP A 43 -12.60 -6.72 4.74
CA ASP A 43 -12.55 -6.22 6.10
C ASP A 43 -11.14 -5.79 6.47
N PHE A 44 -11.02 -4.82 7.40
CA PHE A 44 -9.72 -4.31 7.81
C PHE A 44 -8.83 -5.41 8.42
N SER A 45 -9.42 -6.38 9.10
CA SER A 45 -8.71 -7.53 9.68
C SER A 45 -7.89 -8.31 8.64
N GLN A 46 -8.34 -8.37 7.39
CA GLN A 46 -7.65 -9.08 6.31
C GLN A 46 -6.38 -8.33 5.84
N LEU A 47 -6.27 -7.04 6.14
CA LEU A 47 -5.09 -6.23 5.82
C LEU A 47 -4.04 -6.21 6.92
N LEU A 48 -4.35 -6.72 8.12
CA LEU A 48 -3.43 -6.67 9.26
C LEU A 48 -2.13 -7.44 8.97
N GLY A 49 -1.02 -6.88 9.44
CA GLY A 49 0.32 -7.42 9.24
C GLY A 49 1.12 -6.62 8.21
N SER A 50 2.24 -7.22 7.80
CA SER A 50 3.26 -6.59 6.96
C SER A 50 3.21 -7.07 5.51
N TRP A 51 3.26 -6.12 4.58
CA TRP A 51 3.19 -6.35 3.15
C TRP A 51 4.34 -5.67 2.44
N GLN A 52 5.16 -6.43 1.73
CA GLN A 52 6.28 -5.92 0.95
C GLN A 52 5.82 -5.52 -0.45
N LEU A 53 6.06 -4.27 -0.84
CA LEU A 53 5.81 -3.78 -2.18
C LEU A 53 6.75 -4.49 -3.17
N CYS A 54 6.20 -5.05 -4.23
CA CYS A 54 6.98 -5.69 -5.30
C CYS A 54 6.89 -4.95 -6.61
N PHE A 55 5.72 -4.40 -6.93
CA PHE A 55 5.46 -3.76 -8.22
C PHE A 55 4.57 -2.53 -8.04
N ILE A 56 4.87 -1.45 -8.78
CA ILE A 56 4.12 -0.21 -8.73
C ILE A 56 4.06 0.48 -10.10
N THR A 57 2.97 1.18 -10.38
CA THR A 57 2.83 2.07 -11.54
C THR A 57 2.87 3.54 -11.15
N GLY A 58 3.23 4.40 -12.10
CA GLY A 58 3.17 5.85 -11.89
C GLY A 58 1.73 6.34 -11.65
N THR A 59 1.60 7.47 -10.94
CA THR A 59 0.34 8.23 -10.88
C THR A 59 -0.10 8.67 -12.28
N LYS A 60 -1.40 8.93 -12.48
CA LYS A 60 -1.95 9.42 -13.76
C LYS A 60 -1.17 10.64 -14.29
N LYS A 61 -0.84 11.59 -13.41
CA LYS A 61 -0.05 12.77 -13.74
C LYS A 61 1.37 12.41 -14.18
N SER A 62 2.05 11.53 -13.45
CA SER A 62 3.41 11.10 -13.82
C SER A 62 3.46 10.29 -15.12
N GLN A 63 2.42 9.50 -15.41
CA GLN A 63 2.27 8.76 -16.67
C GLN A 63 2.09 9.67 -17.89
N GLN A 64 1.48 10.84 -17.70
CA GLN A 64 1.33 11.85 -18.76
C GLN A 64 2.62 12.63 -19.01
N GLN A 65 3.42 12.90 -17.96
CA GLN A 65 4.58 13.79 -18.03
C GLN A 65 5.90 13.10 -18.41
N ARG A 66 6.12 11.83 -18.05
CA ARG A 66 7.41 11.14 -18.24
C ARG A 66 7.51 10.24 -19.48
N GLY A 67 6.63 10.44 -20.47
CA GLY A 67 6.50 9.51 -21.59
C GLY A 67 6.10 8.11 -21.11
N ASN A 68 5.86 7.18 -22.02
CA ASN A 68 5.29 5.86 -21.72
C ASN A 68 6.11 4.97 -20.73
N PHE A 69 7.27 5.41 -20.22
CA PHE A 69 8.17 4.64 -19.36
C PHE A 69 7.55 4.20 -18.02
N LEU A 70 6.57 4.95 -17.49
CA LEU A 70 5.87 4.63 -16.22
C LEU A 70 4.45 4.08 -16.41
N LYS A 71 4.00 3.89 -17.66
CA LYS A 71 2.65 3.33 -17.93
C LYS A 71 2.52 1.91 -17.43
N ASN A 72 3.52 1.08 -17.71
CA ASN A 72 3.50 -0.34 -17.41
C ASN A 72 4.08 -0.67 -16.03
N GLY A 73 4.46 0.32 -15.22
CA GLY A 73 5.05 0.11 -13.90
C GLY A 73 6.44 -0.52 -13.91
N PHE A 74 6.97 -0.76 -12.71
CA PHE A 74 8.28 -1.34 -12.49
C PHE A 74 8.32 -2.16 -11.20
N TYR A 75 9.23 -3.13 -11.16
CA TYR A 75 9.57 -3.86 -9.94
C TYR A 75 10.54 -3.08 -9.08
N LEU A 76 10.43 -3.23 -7.76
CA LEU A 76 11.42 -2.64 -6.86
C LEU A 76 12.80 -3.28 -7.08
N PRO A 77 13.89 -2.49 -7.08
CA PRO A 77 15.23 -3.03 -7.15
C PRO A 77 15.55 -3.82 -5.87
N ALA A 78 16.36 -4.88 -5.98
CA ALA A 78 16.68 -5.78 -4.86
C ALA A 78 17.32 -5.08 -3.64
N ILE A 79 17.97 -3.94 -3.86
CA ILE A 79 18.62 -3.12 -2.83
C ILE A 79 17.64 -2.26 -2.02
N ALA A 80 16.38 -2.18 -2.44
CA ALA A 80 15.33 -1.44 -1.76
C ALA A 80 14.22 -2.38 -1.27
N SER A 81 13.77 -2.18 -0.04
CA SER A 81 12.60 -2.84 0.51
C SER A 81 11.62 -1.79 1.00
N ILE A 82 10.40 -1.81 0.48
CA ILE A 82 9.30 -0.97 0.95
C ILE A 82 8.25 -1.89 1.54
N ILE A 83 7.92 -1.69 2.81
CA ILE A 83 6.96 -2.51 3.54
C ILE A 83 5.88 -1.58 4.07
N ILE A 84 4.63 -1.98 3.90
CA ILE A 84 3.50 -1.34 4.56
C ILE A 84 2.99 -2.27 5.65
N ASN A 85 2.80 -1.73 6.85
CA ASN A 85 2.33 -2.48 8.01
C ASN A 85 1.01 -1.88 8.51
N TYR A 86 0.06 -2.75 8.83
CA TYR A 86 -1.21 -2.38 9.43
C TYR A 86 -1.40 -3.09 10.77
N SER A 87 -1.77 -2.33 11.80
CA SER A 87 -2.00 -2.86 13.13
C SER A 87 -3.14 -2.14 13.84
N ILE A 88 -3.83 -2.82 14.75
CA ILE A 88 -4.81 -2.23 15.65
C ILE A 88 -4.12 -2.10 17.02
N PRO A 89 -3.89 -0.88 17.53
CA PRO A 89 -3.32 -0.73 18.86
C PRO A 89 -4.34 -1.19 19.92
N GLU A 90 -3.86 -1.70 21.05
CA GLU A 90 -4.70 -2.36 22.07
C GLU A 90 -5.83 -1.44 22.59
N ASN A 91 -5.57 -0.14 22.69
CA ASN A 91 -6.53 0.86 23.12
C ASN A 91 -7.67 1.14 22.12
N LEU A 92 -7.53 0.73 20.85
CA LEU A 92 -8.52 0.96 19.78
C LEU A 92 -9.29 -0.30 19.37
N GLN A 93 -9.17 -1.41 20.12
CA GLN A 93 -9.85 -2.68 19.79
C GLN A 93 -11.38 -2.56 19.63
N GLN A 94 -12.00 -1.54 20.23
CA GLN A 94 -13.44 -1.27 20.10
C GLN A 94 -13.83 -0.79 18.69
N ASN A 95 -12.96 -0.06 17.99
CA ASN A 95 -13.17 0.39 16.61
C ASN A 95 -12.36 -0.47 15.64
N LYS A 96 -12.90 -1.64 15.28
CA LYS A 96 -12.25 -2.65 14.41
C LYS A 96 -11.87 -2.16 13.00
N ASN A 97 -12.24 -0.94 12.60
CA ASN A 97 -11.91 -0.33 11.31
C ASN A 97 -10.90 0.82 11.44
N GLN A 98 -10.35 1.07 12.62
CA GLN A 98 -9.32 2.08 12.86
C GLN A 98 -8.02 1.40 13.26
N GLY A 99 -6.88 2.02 12.94
CA GLY A 99 -5.59 1.45 13.26
C GLY A 99 -4.44 2.37 12.97
N ILE A 100 -3.25 1.78 12.98
CA ILE A 100 -1.99 2.41 12.65
C ILE A 100 -1.51 1.86 11.31
N ILE A 101 -1.00 2.77 10.49
CA ILE A 101 -0.27 2.47 9.27
C ILE A 101 1.19 2.83 9.46
N GLU A 102 2.09 1.98 8.98
CA GLU A 102 3.51 2.30 8.88
C GLU A 102 4.01 1.98 7.48
N ASN A 103 4.75 2.91 6.88
CA ASN A 103 5.49 2.71 5.66
C ASN A 103 6.99 2.70 5.99
N ILE A 104 7.61 1.54 5.81
CA ILE A 104 9.01 1.26 6.15
C ILE A 104 9.78 1.15 4.84
N VAL A 105 10.67 2.09 4.60
CA VAL A 105 11.56 2.12 3.43
C VAL A 105 12.98 1.80 3.88
N LYS A 106 13.53 0.67 3.44
CA LYS A 106 14.91 0.26 3.69
C LYS A 106 15.72 0.37 2.40
N PHE A 107 16.89 0.97 2.50
CA PHE A 107 17.85 1.05 1.43
C PHE A 107 19.27 0.92 2.01
N GLY A 108 19.93 -0.21 1.73
CA GLY A 108 21.19 -0.54 2.36
C GLY A 108 21.10 -0.54 3.90
N LEU A 109 21.95 0.25 4.54
CA LEU A 109 22.04 0.37 6.00
C LEU A 109 21.04 1.37 6.61
N VAL A 110 20.31 2.10 5.76
CA VAL A 110 19.40 3.17 6.15
C VAL A 110 17.96 2.68 6.08
N GLN A 111 17.17 3.01 7.10
CA GLN A 111 15.75 2.74 7.15
C GLN A 111 14.99 4.00 7.57
N PHE A 112 13.91 4.31 6.85
CA PHE A 112 12.94 5.32 7.22
C PHE A 112 11.60 4.65 7.55
N ASN A 113 11.00 5.03 8.67
CA ASN A 113 9.65 4.63 9.03
C ASN A 113 8.78 5.88 9.06
N VAL A 114 7.71 5.86 8.27
CA VAL A 114 6.67 6.89 8.30
C VAL A 114 5.42 6.25 8.87
N SER A 115 4.92 6.73 10.00
CA SER A 115 3.80 6.13 10.71
C SER A 115 2.68 7.13 10.97
N GLY A 116 1.45 6.64 11.08
CA GLY A 116 0.32 7.46 11.45
C GLY A 116 -0.97 6.66 11.56
N VAL A 117 -2.10 7.35 11.52
CA VAL A 117 -3.42 6.76 11.73
C VAL A 117 -4.06 6.34 10.41
N CYS A 118 -4.89 5.31 10.45
CA CYS A 118 -5.71 4.91 9.32
C CYS A 118 -7.13 4.53 9.73
N LYS A 119 -8.06 4.72 8.81
CA LYS A 119 -9.46 4.25 8.91
C LYS A 119 -9.86 3.52 7.63
N PHE A 120 -10.50 2.36 7.80
CA PHE A 120 -11.00 1.53 6.73
C PHE A 120 -12.50 1.77 6.51
N ILE A 121 -12.89 1.96 5.25
CA ILE A 121 -14.24 2.25 4.80
C ILE A 121 -14.73 1.05 3.98
N ASN A 122 -15.34 0.06 4.65
CA ASN A 122 -15.62 -1.28 4.08
C ASN A 122 -16.47 -1.21 2.80
N ASN A 123 -17.48 -0.33 2.75
CA ASN A 123 -18.36 -0.23 1.57
C ASN A 123 -17.63 0.28 0.30
N LYS A 124 -16.42 0.82 0.43
CA LYS A 124 -15.59 1.31 -0.68
C LYS A 124 -14.29 0.52 -0.84
N ASN A 125 -13.96 -0.37 0.08
CA ASN A 125 -12.63 -0.98 0.25
C ASN A 125 -11.50 0.07 0.28
N ILE A 126 -11.75 1.18 0.96
CA ILE A 126 -10.81 2.30 1.02
C ILE A 126 -10.18 2.35 2.40
N LEU A 127 -8.84 2.33 2.43
CA LEU A 127 -8.05 2.66 3.61
C LEU A 127 -7.56 4.09 3.47
N ALA A 128 -8.16 5.00 4.21
CA ALA A 128 -7.70 6.37 4.34
C ALA A 128 -6.66 6.45 5.45
N PHE A 129 -5.67 7.31 5.29
CA PHE A 129 -4.60 7.45 6.25
C PHE A 129 -4.00 8.85 6.24
N ASP A 130 -3.32 9.17 7.32
CA ASP A 130 -2.42 10.30 7.42
C ASP A 130 -1.14 9.91 8.14
N PHE A 131 -0.02 10.48 7.73
CA PHE A 131 1.30 10.20 8.29
C PHE A 131 1.69 11.30 9.26
N LEU A 132 1.98 10.90 10.50
CA LEU A 132 2.15 11.82 11.63
C LEU A 132 3.59 11.87 12.13
N TYR A 133 4.34 10.77 11.98
CA TYR A 133 5.70 10.65 12.51
C TYR A 133 6.65 10.12 11.45
N LEU A 134 7.88 10.63 11.47
CA LEU A 134 9.00 10.14 10.69
C LEU A 134 10.12 9.71 11.63
N LYS A 135 10.60 8.48 11.48
CA LYS A 135 11.77 7.93 12.18
C LYS A 135 12.83 7.53 11.17
N MET A 136 14.10 7.76 11.49
CA MET A 136 15.25 7.29 10.70
C MET A 136 16.14 6.40 11.56
N PHE A 137 16.60 5.31 10.94
CA PHE A 137 17.51 4.34 11.54
C PHE A 137 18.72 4.15 10.63
N ILE A 138 19.91 4.05 11.23
CA ILE A 138 21.14 3.63 10.56
C ILE A 138 21.68 2.43 11.33
N LEU A 139 21.98 1.33 10.63
CA LEU A 139 22.48 0.09 11.26
C LEU A 139 21.57 -0.41 12.40
N GLY A 140 20.26 -0.15 12.31
CA GLY A 140 19.27 -0.50 13.33
C GLY A 140 19.15 0.48 14.50
N ALA A 141 20.08 1.42 14.68
CA ALA A 141 20.00 2.45 15.71
C ALA A 141 19.10 3.60 15.24
N LYS A 142 18.11 4.00 16.06
CA LYS A 142 17.28 5.18 15.79
C LYS A 142 18.12 6.43 15.99
N ILE A 143 18.32 7.20 14.93
CA ILE A 143 19.13 8.41 14.96
C ILE A 143 18.29 9.69 14.88
N TYR A 144 17.03 9.58 14.47
CA TYR A 144 16.14 10.72 14.28
C TYR A 144 14.68 10.30 14.45
N GLU A 145 13.89 11.19 15.04
CA GLU A 145 12.45 11.08 15.16
C GLU A 145 11.84 12.49 15.17
N THR A 146 10.80 12.71 14.38
CA THR A 146 10.07 13.98 14.34
C THR A 146 8.60 13.76 14.05
N GLU A 147 7.78 14.71 14.49
CA GLU A 147 6.42 14.88 13.99
C GLU A 147 6.46 15.50 12.59
N ILE A 148 5.57 15.05 11.71
CA ILE A 148 5.36 15.60 10.37
C ILE A 148 4.33 16.71 10.51
N ARG A 149 4.73 17.95 10.22
CA ARG A 149 3.87 19.15 10.00
C ARG A 149 2.46 19.06 10.60
N GLY A 150 2.33 19.37 11.88
CA GLY A 150 1.03 19.38 12.57
C GLY A 150 0.53 17.99 12.98
N GLY A 151 1.39 16.97 13.05
CA GLY A 151 1.01 15.58 13.29
C GLY A 151 -0.07 15.37 14.36
N LYS A 152 0.13 15.90 15.58
CA LYS A 152 -0.88 15.79 16.64
C LYS A 152 -2.21 16.51 16.34
N GLU A 153 -2.16 17.66 15.68
CA GLU A 153 -3.36 18.41 15.26
C GLU A 153 -4.09 17.71 14.09
N ASN A 154 -3.34 17.08 13.19
CA ASN A 154 -3.89 16.28 12.10
C ASN A 154 -4.54 15.00 12.63
N GLU A 155 -3.99 14.40 13.69
CA GLU A 155 -4.55 13.21 14.33
C GLU A 155 -5.97 13.46 14.88
N THR A 156 -6.18 14.60 15.53
CA THR A 156 -7.49 14.92 16.13
C THR A 156 -8.55 15.18 15.05
N THR A 157 -8.18 15.82 13.95
CA THR A 157 -9.09 16.14 12.84
C THR A 157 -9.25 15.00 11.82
N PHE A 158 -8.36 14.02 11.81
CA PHE A 158 -8.35 12.90 10.86
C PHE A 158 -9.65 12.09 10.85
N TRP A 159 -10.23 11.85 12.04
CA TRP A 159 -11.40 10.99 12.18
C TRP A 159 -12.63 11.56 11.49
N ASP A 160 -12.79 12.89 11.53
CA ASP A 160 -13.89 13.63 10.92
C ASP A 160 -13.57 14.13 9.50
N ALA A 161 -12.31 14.09 9.10
CA ALA A 161 -11.87 14.54 7.78
C ALA A 161 -12.55 13.75 6.64
N SER A 162 -12.93 14.49 5.60
CA SER A 162 -13.50 13.94 4.38
C SER A 162 -12.46 13.17 3.57
N LEU A 163 -12.87 12.08 2.93
CA LEU A 163 -11.98 11.24 2.11
C LEU A 163 -11.30 12.01 0.97
N LYS A 164 -11.90 13.10 0.47
CA LYS A 164 -11.31 13.93 -0.58
C LYS A 164 -10.02 14.63 -0.12
N ASP A 165 -9.90 14.88 1.18
CA ASP A 165 -8.78 15.61 1.79
C ASP A 165 -7.68 14.64 2.26
N LEU A 166 -8.04 13.39 2.57
CA LEU A 166 -7.11 12.36 3.03
C LEU A 166 -6.35 11.67 1.89
N ALA A 167 -5.15 11.15 2.21
CA ALA A 167 -4.51 10.14 1.39
C ALA A 167 -5.24 8.80 1.56
N PHE A 168 -5.27 7.98 0.51
CA PHE A 168 -5.91 6.67 0.59
C PHE A 168 -5.39 5.65 -0.41
N PHE A 169 -5.60 4.39 -0.07
CA PHE A 169 -5.56 3.23 -0.96
C PHE A 169 -6.95 2.65 -1.12
N ARG A 170 -7.32 2.34 -2.36
CA ARG A 170 -8.52 1.55 -2.68
C ARG A 170 -8.08 0.12 -3.01
N TYR A 171 -8.37 -0.80 -2.11
CA TYR A 171 -8.08 -2.22 -2.28
C TYR A 171 -9.09 -2.85 -3.22
N PHE A 172 -8.57 -3.63 -4.17
CA PHE A 172 -9.40 -4.40 -5.09
C PHE A 172 -9.09 -5.89 -5.07
N LEU A 173 -7.94 -6.30 -4.50
CA LEU A 173 -7.62 -7.69 -4.24
C LEU A 173 -6.95 -7.80 -2.86
N VAL A 174 -7.50 -8.65 -2.00
CA VAL A 174 -6.90 -9.01 -0.71
C VAL A 174 -6.94 -10.52 -0.62
N ASP A 175 -5.77 -11.12 -0.60
CA ASP A 175 -5.53 -12.56 -0.51
C ASP A 175 -4.65 -12.85 0.71
N GLU A 176 -4.54 -14.12 1.11
CA GLU A 176 -3.67 -14.54 2.20
C GLU A 176 -2.20 -14.21 1.96
N ASN A 177 -1.75 -14.18 0.69
CA ASN A 177 -0.34 -14.04 0.33
C ASN A 177 0.01 -12.71 -0.35
N PHE A 178 -0.98 -11.94 -0.80
CA PHE A 178 -0.75 -10.65 -1.44
C PHE A 178 -1.97 -9.72 -1.38
N ILE A 179 -1.71 -8.43 -1.59
CA ILE A 179 -2.74 -7.40 -1.72
C ILE A 179 -2.45 -6.53 -2.93
N CYS A 180 -3.52 -6.01 -3.55
CA CYS A 180 -3.46 -5.08 -4.65
C CYS A 180 -4.36 -3.88 -4.39
N ALA A 181 -3.83 -2.69 -4.68
CA ALA A 181 -4.55 -1.45 -4.43
C ALA A 181 -4.23 -0.37 -5.46
N ARG A 182 -5.16 0.58 -5.57
CA ARG A 182 -4.98 1.82 -6.32
C ARG A 182 -4.85 2.98 -5.33
N GLY A 183 -3.78 3.76 -5.45
CA GLY A 183 -3.62 4.98 -4.65
C GLY A 183 -4.50 6.12 -5.16
N LYS A 184 -4.73 7.15 -4.33
CA LYS A 184 -5.46 8.38 -4.69
C LYS A 184 -5.03 9.00 -6.03
N GLY A 185 -3.72 9.03 -6.31
CA GLY A 185 -3.15 9.53 -7.57
C GLY A 185 -3.34 8.62 -8.80
N GLY A 186 -4.01 7.48 -8.63
CA GLY A 186 -4.33 6.52 -9.68
C GLY A 186 -3.22 5.51 -10.00
N GLY A 187 -2.09 5.50 -9.29
CA GLY A 187 -1.10 4.43 -9.42
C GLY A 187 -1.64 3.11 -8.88
N LEU A 188 -1.22 1.99 -9.47
CA LEU A 188 -1.52 0.63 -9.05
C LEU A 188 -0.30 0.03 -8.34
N ALA A 189 -0.54 -0.83 -7.38
CA ALA A 189 0.53 -1.52 -6.68
C ALA A 189 0.12 -2.94 -6.30
N PHE A 190 1.14 -3.79 -6.25
CA PHE A 190 1.11 -5.17 -5.79
C PHE A 190 2.07 -5.31 -4.61
N TRP A 191 1.57 -5.84 -3.50
CA TRP A 191 2.37 -6.19 -2.34
C TRP A 191 2.20 -7.67 -2.03
N LYS A 192 3.30 -8.34 -1.69
CA LYS A 192 3.26 -9.70 -1.12
C LYS A 192 3.31 -9.65 0.39
N LYS A 193 2.78 -10.68 1.04
CA LYS A 193 2.93 -10.84 2.49
C LYS A 193 4.40 -11.04 2.85
N LYS A 194 4.81 -10.44 3.97
CA LYS A 194 6.17 -10.53 4.49
C LYS A 194 6.26 -11.50 5.66
#